data_AF-A0A967RH52-F1
#
_entry.id   AF-A0A967RH52-F1
#
_cell.length_a   1.000
_cell.length_b   1.000
_cell.length_c   1.000
_cell.angle_alpha   90.00
_cell.angle_beta   90.00
_cell.angle_gamma   90.00
#
_symmetry.space_group_name_H-M   'P 1'
#
loop_
_entity.id
_entity.type
_entity.pdbx_description
1 polymer ?
#
loop_
_entity_poly.entity_id
_entity_poly.type
_entity_poly.pdbx_seq_one_letter_code
_entity_poly.pdbx_strand_id
1 'polypeptide(L)' 'YYRRNLVTGMGQVEGLPVPRTRNGFKTQVFEQYQRRQAELDEAICEMFVSGGSTAQVGQIVEKLTR' A
#
# COMPACT_ATOMS: atom_id res chain seq x y z
N TYR A 1 -3.83 19.56 6.62
CA TYR A 1 -3.87 18.11 6.32
C TYR A 1 -3.98 17.92 4.81
N TYR A 2 -3.52 16.78 4.30
CA TYR A 2 -3.86 16.31 2.96
C TYR A 2 -4.41 14.91 3.03
N ARG A 3 -5.19 14.53 2.02
CA ARG A 3 -5.77 13.20 1.92
C ARG A 3 -4.96 12.36 0.94
N ARG A 4 -4.76 11.10 1.29
CA ARG A 4 -4.18 10.08 0.40
C ARG A 4 -4.84 8.74 0.68
N ASN A 5 -4.73 7.80 -0.24
CA ASN A 5 -5.15 6.42 0.02
C ASN A 5 -3.94 5.59 0.47
N LEU A 6 -4.18 4.62 1.34
CA LEU A 6 -3.19 3.64 1.77
C LEU A 6 -3.79 2.24 1.61
N VAL A 7 -3.15 1.39 0.84
CA VAL A 7 -3.57 0.01 0.67
C VAL A 7 -2.96 -0.84 1.78
N THR A 8 -3.80 -1.61 2.46
CA THR A 8 -3.41 -2.48 3.57
C THR A 8 -3.77 -3.93 3.23
N GLY A 9 -3.31 -4.88 4.03
CA GLY A 9 -3.74 -6.28 3.91
C GLY A 9 -5.26 -6.48 4.12
N MET A 10 -5.93 -5.52 4.75
CA MET A 10 -7.37 -5.54 5.02
C MET A 10 -8.19 -4.69 4.02
N GLY A 11 -7.56 -4.23 2.93
CA GLY A 11 -8.20 -3.39 1.92
C GLY A 11 -7.65 -1.96 1.86
N GLN A 12 -8.27 -1.13 1.02
CA GLN A 12 -7.86 0.25 0.80
C GLN A 12 -8.48 1.19 1.85
N VAL A 13 -7.63 1.90 2.59
CA VAL A 13 -8.04 3.03 3.44
C VAL A 13 -8.09 4.28 2.58
N GLU A 14 -9.29 4.73 2.27
CA GLU A 14 -9.53 5.91 1.45
C GLU A 14 -9.45 7.22 2.25
N GLY A 15 -8.92 8.27 1.62
CA GLY A 15 -9.02 9.63 2.15
C GLY A 15 -8.30 9.88 3.48
N LEU A 16 -7.30 9.05 3.83
CA LEU A 16 -6.53 9.11 5.06
C LEU A 16 -5.97 10.55 5.27
N PRO A 17 -6.37 11.25 6.35
CA PRO A 17 -5.89 12.60 6.62
C PRO A 17 -4.49 12.56 7.22
N VAL A 18 -3.52 13.02 6.44
CA VAL A 18 -2.11 13.13 6.88
C VAL A 18 -1.81 14.58 7.24
N PRO A 19 -1.30 14.86 8.46
CA PRO A 19 -0.83 16.18 8.83
C PRO A 19 0.17 16.76 7.81
N ARG A 20 0.06 18.06 7.58
CA ARG A 20 1.11 18.84 6.90
C ARG A 20 1.64 19.84 7.90
N THR A 21 2.87 19.65 8.34
CA THR A 21 3.58 20.56 9.24
C THR A 21 4.63 21.34 8.44
N ARG A 22 5.05 22.50 8.95
CA ARG A 22 6.02 23.38 8.26
C ARG A 22 7.36 22.69 7.95
N ASN A 23 7.80 21.77 8.82
CA ASN A 23 9.06 21.05 8.70
C ASN A 23 8.90 19.63 8.13
N GLY A 24 7.72 19.29 7.59
CA GLY A 24 7.38 17.93 7.18
C GLY A 24 6.90 17.06 8.34
N PHE A 25 6.05 16.09 8.00
CA PHE A 25 5.46 15.16 8.96
C PHE A 25 5.92 13.74 8.62
N LYS A 26 6.49 13.04 9.60
CA LYS A 26 6.83 11.62 9.53
C LYS A 26 5.92 10.85 10.45
N THR A 27 5.44 9.71 9.99
CA THR A 27 4.54 8.85 10.75
C THR A 27 5.32 7.67 11.31
N GLN A 28 4.82 7.06 12.38
CA GLN A 28 5.39 5.82 12.91
C GLN A 28 4.77 4.57 12.26
N VAL A 29 3.68 4.74 11.50
CA VAL A 29 2.87 3.63 10.99
C VAL A 29 3.16 3.33 9.51
N PHE A 30 3.67 4.31 8.77
CA PHE A 30 4.05 4.19 7.37
C PHE A 30 5.10 5.22 6.97
N GLU A 31 5.86 4.87 5.93
CA GLU A 31 6.87 5.75 5.35
C GLU A 31 6.27 6.83 4.44
N GLN A 32 7.06 7.88 4.22
CA GLN A 32 6.68 8.93 3.27
C GLN A 32 6.54 8.32 1.86
N TYR A 33 5.46 8.69 1.17
CA TYR A 33 5.08 8.15 -0.15
C TYR A 33 4.74 6.65 -0.22
N GLN A 34 4.79 5.91 0.90
CA GLN A 34 4.32 4.53 0.93
C GLN A 34 2.83 4.47 0.54
N ARG A 35 2.53 3.70 -0.52
CA ARG A 35 1.16 3.52 -1.06
C ARG A 35 0.51 2.22 -0.60
N ARG A 36 1.32 1.21 -0.29
CA ARG A 36 0.93 -0.13 0.15
C ARG A 36 1.72 -0.50 1.40
N GLN A 37 1.13 -1.24 2.33
CA GLN A 37 1.89 -1.82 3.44
C GLN A 37 3.01 -2.74 2.93
N ALA A 38 4.13 -2.79 3.65
CA ALA A 38 5.30 -3.56 3.25
C ALA A 38 4.98 -5.06 3.11
N GLU A 39 4.14 -5.60 3.98
CA GLU A 39 3.66 -6.99 3.93
C GLU A 39 2.96 -7.32 2.59
N LEU A 40 2.22 -6.35 2.03
CA LEU A 40 1.57 -6.53 0.72
C LEU A 40 2.59 -6.51 -0.42
N ASP A 41 3.60 -5.64 -0.34
CA ASP A 41 4.68 -5.61 -1.33
C ASP A 41 5.50 -6.93 -1.29
N GLU A 42 5.72 -7.49 -0.10
CA GLU A 42 6.39 -8.78 0.09
C GLU A 42 5.58 -9.94 -0.50
N ALA A 43 4.27 -10.00 -0.22
CA ALA A 43 3.38 -11.01 -0.81
C ALA A 43 3.33 -10.94 -2.35
N ILE A 44 3.37 -9.72 -2.93
CA ILE A 44 3.46 -9.52 -4.38
C ILE A 44 4.75 -10.14 -4.94
N CYS A 45 5.88 -9.88 -4.29
CA CYS A 45 7.16 -10.46 -4.67
C CYS A 45 7.16 -11.99 -4.56
N GLU A 46 6.65 -12.54 -3.47
CA GLU A 46 6.59 -13.99 -3.25
C GLU A 46 5.74 -14.70 -4.32
N MET A 47 4.57 -14.15 -4.66
CA MET A 47 3.73 -14.70 -5.73
C MET A 47 4.45 -14.70 -7.08
N PHE A 48 5.21 -13.65 -7.37
CA PHE A 48 5.98 -13.56 -8.61
C PHE A 48 7.13 -14.57 -8.64
N VAL A 49 7.90 -14.67 -7.56
CA VAL A 49 9.01 -15.65 -7.42
C VAL A 49 8.49 -17.08 -7.50
N SER A 50 7.27 -17.32 -7.01
CA SER A 50 6.57 -18.61 -7.09
C SER A 50 6.02 -18.94 -8.49
N GLY A 51 6.30 -18.10 -9.50
CA GLY A 51 5.95 -18.34 -10.90
C GLY A 51 4.64 -17.70 -11.37
N GLY A 52 4.01 -16.85 -10.55
CA GLY A 52 2.85 -16.06 -10.97
C GLY A 52 3.24 -15.00 -12.01
N SER A 53 2.54 -14.94 -13.14
CA SER A 53 2.74 -13.86 -14.11
C SER A 53 2.35 -12.50 -13.51
N THR A 54 2.96 -11.41 -13.99
CA THR A 54 2.64 -10.05 -13.53
C THR A 54 1.15 -9.71 -13.67
N ALA A 55 0.50 -10.22 -14.72
CA ALA A 55 -0.95 -10.05 -14.94
C ALA A 55 -1.78 -10.82 -13.90
N GLN A 56 -1.44 -12.09 -13.61
CA GLN A 56 -2.14 -12.89 -12.61
C GLN A 56 -1.98 -12.30 -11.20
N VAL A 57 -0.76 -11.91 -10.84
CA VAL A 57 -0.47 -11.27 -9.53
C VAL A 57 -1.28 -9.97 -9.41
N GLY A 58 -1.30 -9.13 -10.46
CA GLY A 58 -2.10 -7.91 -10.47
C GLY A 58 -3.59 -8.15 -10.21
N GLN A 59 -4.17 -9.17 -10.86
CA GLN A 59 -5.59 -9.52 -10.68
C GLN A 59 -5.89 -10.02 -9.26
N ILE A 60 -4.98 -10.79 -8.65
CA ILE A 60 -5.14 -11.27 -7.28
C ILE A 60 -5.09 -10.10 -6.30
N VAL A 61 -4.10 -9.21 -6.45
CA VAL A 61 -3.95 -8.03 -5.59
C VAL A 61 -5.16 -7.12 -5.70
N GLU A 62 -5.66 -6.85 -6.91
CA GLU A 62 -6.86 -6.03 -7.11
C GLU A 62 -8.07 -6.62 -6.39
N LYS A 63 -8.27 -7.95 -6.47
CA LYS A 63 -9.40 -8.62 -5.80
C LYS A 63 -9.30 -8.61 -4.27
N LEU A 64 -8.10 -8.61 -3.71
CA LEU A 64 -7.88 -8.62 -2.26
C LEU A 64 -7.92 -7.22 -1.64
N THR A 65 -7.65 -6.17 -2.43
CA THR A 65 -7.48 -4.81 -1.92
C THR A 65 -8.66 -3.88 -2.21
N ARG A 66 -9.60 -4.32 -3.04
CA ARG A 66 -10.80 -3.58 -3.45
C ARG A 66 -12.03 -3.94 -2.62
#